data_AF-A0A7K2ZBI9-F1
#
_entry.id   AF-A0A7K2ZBI9-F1
#
_cell.length_a   1.000
_cell.length_b   1.000
_cell.length_c   1.000
_cell.angle_alpha   90.00
_cell.angle_beta   90.00
_cell.angle_gamma   90.00
#
_symmetry.space_group_name_H-M   'P 1'
#
loop_
_entity.id
_entity.type
_entity.pdbx_description
1 polymer ?
#
loop_
_entity_poly.entity_id
_entity_poly.type
_entity_poly.pdbx_seq_one_letter_code
_entity_poly.pdbx_strand_id
1 'polypeptide(L)'
;MSRHTGRRVAVTVLSAAALWSPTAQGAAVADSPRPVVETLPEQEVRVAVAAARTPGAVNLARSNLGISAGQSAALRVEDRGTVVHHLDPAFAERGGRLPLAVPGYVAVTAHAGDGRAVTLQVARVVPAGGGGPRWTAVAAA
;
A
#
# COMPACT_ATOMS: atom_id res chain seq x y z
N MET A 1 -13.01 64.25 36.77
CA MET A 1 -12.60 65.53 36.18
C MET A 1 -11.07 65.54 36.08
N SER A 2 -10.55 65.86 34.89
CA SER A 2 -9.25 66.49 34.54
C SER A 2 -8.00 66.23 35.41
N ARG A 3 -6.78 66.05 34.91
CA ARG A 3 -6.15 66.09 33.57
C ARG A 3 -4.70 65.56 33.75
N HIS A 4 -4.11 65.11 32.66
CA HIS A 4 -2.72 64.67 32.48
C HIS A 4 -1.63 65.55 33.10
N THR A 5 -0.51 64.93 33.51
CA THR A 5 0.89 65.24 33.12
C THR A 5 1.73 64.03 33.58
N GLY A 6 2.41 63.20 32.78
CA GLY A 6 3.35 63.51 31.71
C GLY A 6 4.79 63.51 32.25
N ARG A 7 5.44 62.34 32.41
CA ARG A 7 6.90 62.29 32.56
C ARG A 7 7.51 61.01 31.99
N ARG A 8 8.42 61.20 31.05
CA ARG A 8 9.06 60.20 30.18
C ARG A 8 10.30 59.57 30.86
N VAL A 9 10.36 58.25 30.74
CA VAL A 9 11.47 57.33 30.41
C VAL A 9 12.92 57.75 30.67
N ALA A 10 13.65 56.86 31.36
CA ALA A 10 15.02 56.49 31.02
C ALA A 10 15.24 55.00 31.38
N VAL A 11 14.96 54.10 30.43
CA VAL A 11 15.36 52.68 30.55
C VAL A 11 16.63 52.54 29.71
N THR A 12 17.75 52.35 30.39
CA THR A 12 19.06 52.15 29.80
C THR A 12 19.06 50.81 29.04
N VAL A 13 19.16 50.89 27.71
CA VAL A 13 19.31 49.75 26.81
C VAL A 13 20.75 49.26 26.91
N LEU A 14 20.96 48.06 27.47
CA LEU A 14 22.25 47.38 27.43
C LEU A 14 22.33 46.58 26.12
N SER A 15 22.94 47.19 25.10
CA SER A 15 23.23 46.54 23.82
C SER A 15 24.42 45.60 23.98
N ALA A 16 24.16 44.30 24.16
CA ALA A 16 25.16 43.26 23.96
C ALA A 16 25.02 42.69 22.54
N ALA A 17 25.53 43.43 21.55
CA ALA A 17 25.76 42.92 20.21
C ALA A 17 27.23 42.53 20.10
N ALA A 18 27.51 41.22 20.16
CA ALA A 18 28.59 40.52 19.44
C ALA A 18 28.89 39.19 20.14
N LEU A 19 28.19 38.14 19.72
CA LEU A 19 28.83 36.88 19.36
C LEU A 19 27.96 36.27 18.27
N TRP A 20 28.37 36.58 17.04
CA TRP A 20 27.89 35.95 15.83
C TRP A 20 28.17 34.45 15.90
N SER A 21 27.09 33.68 16.04
CA SER A 21 26.75 32.56 15.17
C SER A 21 25.41 32.02 15.67
N PRO A 22 24.30 32.17 14.92
CA PRO A 22 23.30 31.14 15.02
C PRO A 22 23.99 29.92 14.42
N THR A 23 24.52 29.03 15.26
CA THR A 23 24.50 27.63 14.87
C THR A 23 23.03 27.32 14.70
N ALA A 24 22.53 27.55 13.47
CA ALA A 24 21.40 26.83 12.95
C ALA A 24 21.81 25.38 13.14
N GLN A 25 21.46 24.84 14.30
CA GLN A 25 21.26 23.43 14.46
C GLN A 25 20.11 23.16 13.50
N GLY A 26 20.45 22.99 12.23
CA GLY A 26 19.72 22.10 11.36
C GLY A 26 19.81 20.77 12.09
N ALA A 27 18.88 20.58 13.03
CA ALA A 27 18.44 19.26 13.39
C ALA A 27 18.02 18.68 12.05
N ALA A 28 18.95 17.96 11.43
CA ALA A 28 18.63 17.07 10.34
C ALA A 28 17.52 16.23 10.94
N VAL A 29 16.28 16.50 10.52
CA VAL A 29 15.17 15.60 10.73
C VAL A 29 15.71 14.31 10.15
N ALA A 30 16.12 13.38 11.02
CA ALA A 30 16.62 12.10 10.59
C ALA A 30 15.55 11.58 9.63
N ASP A 31 15.92 11.34 8.38
CA ASP A 31 15.00 10.85 7.36
C ASP A 31 14.20 9.73 8.03
N SER A 32 12.90 9.95 8.19
CA SER A 32 12.05 8.94 8.83
C SER A 32 12.29 7.64 8.07
N PRO A 33 12.57 6.52 8.76
CA PRO A 33 12.99 5.29 8.10
C PRO A 33 11.98 4.97 7.00
N ARG A 34 12.41 5.07 5.74
CA ARG A 34 11.53 4.83 4.60
C ARG A 34 11.20 3.34 4.61
N PRO A 35 9.92 2.97 4.49
CA PRO A 35 9.54 1.57 4.45
C PRO A 35 10.25 0.89 3.28
N VAL A 36 10.97 -0.18 3.57
CA VAL A 36 11.56 -1.03 2.53
C VAL A 36 10.46 -1.93 2.00
N VAL A 37 10.09 -1.75 0.73
CA VAL A 37 9.03 -2.51 0.06
C VAL A 37 9.66 -3.37 -1.02
N GLU A 38 9.41 -4.68 -0.96
CA GLU A 38 9.81 -5.58 -2.04
C GLU A 38 8.86 -5.43 -3.23
N THR A 39 9.43 -5.20 -4.41
CA THR A 39 8.68 -5.04 -5.65
C THR A 39 8.47 -6.39 -6.34
N LEU A 40 7.23 -6.68 -6.75
CA LEU A 40 6.95 -7.83 -7.60
C LEU A 40 7.31 -7.50 -9.07
N PRO A 41 8.11 -8.33 -9.77
CA PRO A 41 8.44 -8.10 -11.18
C PRO A 41 7.19 -8.02 -12.05
N GLU A 42 7.17 -7.15 -13.05
CA GLU A 42 6.00 -6.98 -13.93
C GLU A 42 5.58 -8.27 -14.64
N GLN A 43 6.54 -9.14 -14.98
CA GLN A 43 6.24 -10.44 -15.57
C GLN A 43 5.41 -11.32 -14.64
N GLU A 44 5.69 -11.31 -13.34
CA GLU A 44 4.90 -12.05 -12.34
C GLU A 44 3.49 -11.47 -12.20
N VAL A 45 3.35 -10.14 -12.26
CA VAL A 45 2.03 -9.47 -12.29
C VAL A 45 1.23 -9.92 -13.52
N ARG A 46 1.85 -9.99 -14.70
CA ARG A 46 1.19 -10.49 -15.92
C ARG A 46 0.75 -11.94 -15.79
N VAL A 47 1.57 -12.80 -15.18
CA VAL A 47 1.21 -14.20 -14.93
C VAL A 47 0.05 -14.30 -13.94
N ALA A 48 0.03 -13.47 -12.90
CA ALA A 48 -1.09 -13.41 -11.97
C ALA A 48 -2.40 -12.94 -12.65
N VAL A 49 -2.33 -11.92 -13.50
CA VAL A 49 -3.49 -11.47 -14.31
C VAL A 49 -3.96 -12.59 -15.26
N ALA A 50 -3.04 -13.33 -15.88
CA ALA A 50 -3.41 -14.49 -16.70
C ALA A 50 -4.09 -15.59 -15.86
N ALA A 51 -3.64 -15.83 -14.63
CA ALA A 51 -4.27 -16.78 -13.71
C ALA A 51 -5.70 -16.35 -13.33
N ALA A 52 -5.98 -15.05 -13.22
CA ALA A 52 -7.33 -14.52 -12.99
C ALA A 52 -8.33 -14.83 -14.12
N ARG A 53 -7.84 -15.19 -15.31
CA ARG A 53 -8.66 -15.54 -16.49
C ARG A 53 -8.91 -17.03 -16.64
N THR A 54 -8.32 -17.85 -15.76
CA THR A 54 -8.53 -19.29 -15.78
C THR A 54 -10.00 -19.61 -15.46
N PRO A 55 -10.55 -20.74 -15.96
CA PRO A 55 -11.93 -21.11 -15.69
C PRO A 55 -12.27 -21.16 -14.19
N GLY A 56 -11.34 -21.64 -13.36
CA GLY A 56 -11.52 -21.67 -11.90
C GLY A 56 -11.67 -20.27 -11.29
N ALA A 57 -10.85 -19.32 -11.70
CA ALA A 57 -10.92 -17.93 -11.24
C ALA A 57 -12.20 -17.23 -11.72
N VAL A 58 -12.62 -17.46 -12.96
CA VAL A 58 -13.88 -16.94 -13.51
C VAL A 58 -15.07 -17.51 -12.75
N ASN A 59 -15.07 -18.81 -12.42
CA ASN A 59 -16.12 -19.42 -11.61
C ASN A 59 -16.17 -18.84 -10.20
N LEU A 60 -15.02 -18.56 -9.58
CA LEU A 60 -14.96 -17.87 -8.30
C LEU A 60 -15.56 -16.46 -8.39
N ALA A 61 -15.22 -15.68 -9.43
CA ALA A 61 -15.82 -14.37 -9.66
C ALA A 61 -17.34 -14.45 -9.82
N ARG A 62 -17.85 -15.41 -10.58
CA ARG A 62 -19.30 -15.65 -10.74
C ARG A 62 -19.96 -15.96 -9.41
N SER A 63 -19.36 -16.85 -8.62
CA SER A 63 -19.85 -17.21 -7.29
C SER A 63 -19.93 -15.99 -6.38
N ASN A 64 -18.88 -15.17 -6.34
CA ASN A 64 -18.85 -13.96 -5.52
C ASN A 64 -19.85 -12.89 -5.99
N LEU A 65 -20.19 -12.86 -7.28
CA LEU A 65 -21.24 -12.02 -7.83
C LEU A 65 -22.64 -12.62 -7.68
N GLY A 66 -22.79 -13.79 -7.04
CA GLY A 66 -24.07 -14.47 -6.88
C GLY A 66 -24.70 -14.92 -8.21
N ILE A 67 -23.88 -15.17 -9.24
CA ILE A 67 -24.35 -15.65 -10.54
C ILE A 67 -24.43 -17.17 -10.52
N SER A 68 -25.64 -17.71 -10.63
CA SER A 68 -25.89 -19.15 -10.54
C SER A 68 -25.18 -19.96 -11.65
N ALA A 69 -24.91 -21.23 -11.34
CA ALA A 69 -24.47 -22.20 -12.33
C ALA A 69 -25.54 -22.35 -13.43
N GLY A 70 -25.16 -22.20 -14.70
CA GLY A 70 -26.07 -22.26 -15.85
C GLY A 70 -26.64 -20.91 -16.30
N GLN A 71 -26.54 -19.85 -15.50
CA GLN A 71 -26.94 -18.51 -15.94
C GLN A 71 -25.92 -17.93 -16.93
N SER A 72 -26.33 -17.58 -18.14
CA SER A 72 -25.42 -16.87 -19.06
C SER A 72 -25.14 -15.48 -18.51
N ALA A 73 -23.87 -15.18 -18.24
CA ALA A 73 -23.41 -13.87 -17.82
C ALA A 73 -21.99 -13.68 -18.33
N ALA A 74 -21.78 -12.66 -19.15
CA ALA A 74 -20.46 -12.30 -19.62
C ALA A 74 -19.67 -11.68 -18.46
N LEU A 75 -18.49 -12.22 -18.20
CA LEU A 75 -17.51 -11.64 -17.29
C LEU A 75 -16.31 -11.16 -18.09
N ARG A 76 -15.89 -9.93 -17.83
CA ARG A 76 -14.65 -9.35 -18.33
C ARG A 76 -13.67 -9.16 -17.18
N VAL A 77 -12.56 -9.89 -17.23
CA VAL A 77 -11.44 -9.70 -16.30
C VAL A 77 -10.53 -8.60 -16.84
N GLU A 78 -10.10 -7.69 -15.97
CA GLU A 78 -9.21 -6.60 -16.37
C GLU A 78 -7.84 -7.11 -16.88
N ASP A 79 -7.18 -6.25 -17.66
CA ASP A 79 -5.82 -6.49 -18.20
C ASP A 79 -4.71 -6.10 -17.23
N ARG A 80 -5.07 -5.50 -16.10
CA ARG A 80 -4.15 -5.02 -15.08
C ARG A 80 -4.52 -5.61 -13.72
N GLY A 81 -3.52 -5.67 -12.85
CA GLY A 81 -3.68 -6.05 -11.46
C GLY A 81 -2.90 -5.10 -10.57
N THR A 82 -3.35 -4.93 -9.34
CA THR A 82 -2.67 -4.13 -8.32
C THR A 82 -1.98 -5.05 -7.34
N VAL A 83 -0.68 -4.88 -7.13
CA VAL A 83 0.08 -5.66 -6.14
C VAL A 83 -0.30 -5.17 -4.74
N VAL A 84 -0.83 -6.08 -3.93
CA VAL A 84 -1.12 -5.83 -2.52
C VAL A 84 0.01 -6.42 -1.69
N HIS A 85 0.53 -5.63 -0.75
CA HIS A 85 1.65 -5.98 0.09
C HIS A 85 1.19 -6.27 1.50
N HIS A 86 1.82 -7.23 2.17
CA HIS A 86 1.63 -7.53 3.58
C HIS A 86 2.91 -7.20 4.35
N LEU A 87 2.80 -7.08 5.68
CA LEU A 87 3.98 -6.97 6.53
C LEU A 87 4.78 -8.27 6.47
N ASP A 88 6.09 -8.17 6.25
CA ASP A 88 6.98 -9.33 6.32
C ASP A 88 7.02 -9.83 7.78
N PRO A 89 6.57 -11.07 8.07
CA PRO A 89 6.65 -11.62 9.42
C PRO A 89 8.09 -11.63 9.95
N ALA A 90 9.08 -11.81 9.06
CA ALA A 90 10.48 -11.84 9.43
C ALA A 90 11.05 -10.45 9.77
N PHE A 91 10.36 -9.35 9.41
CA PHE A 91 10.78 -7.99 9.75
C PHE A 91 10.83 -7.79 11.27
N ALA A 92 9.77 -8.19 11.98
CA ALA A 92 9.66 -8.06 13.43
C ALA A 92 10.62 -9.02 14.17
N GLU A 93 10.78 -10.24 13.66
CA GLU A 93 11.59 -11.28 14.30
C GLU A 93 13.10 -11.07 14.16
N ARG A 94 13.56 -10.45 13.06
CA ARG A 94 14.99 -10.32 12.72
C ARG A 94 15.56 -8.92 12.90
N GLY A 95 14.84 -8.04 13.61
CA GLY A 95 15.29 -6.70 13.94
C GLY A 95 15.45 -5.77 12.73
N GLY A 96 14.55 -5.88 11.74
CA GLY A 96 14.43 -4.91 10.64
C GLY A 96 15.46 -5.00 9.51
N ARG A 97 16.22 -6.10 9.40
CA ARG A 97 17.20 -6.30 8.30
C ARG A 97 16.59 -6.73 6.97
N LEU A 98 15.28 -6.98 6.93
CA LEU A 98 14.53 -7.43 5.75
C LEU A 98 13.54 -6.36 5.31
N PRO A 99 12.95 -6.48 4.10
CA PRO A 99 11.85 -5.62 3.70
C PRO A 99 10.75 -5.58 4.76
N LEU A 100 10.15 -4.41 4.98
CA LEU A 100 9.02 -4.25 5.87
C LEU A 100 7.73 -4.80 5.25
N ALA A 101 7.58 -4.61 3.93
CA ALA A 101 6.41 -5.05 3.19
C ALA A 101 6.81 -5.92 1.99
N VAL A 102 6.14 -7.06 1.85
CA VAL A 102 6.38 -8.06 0.79
C VAL A 102 5.11 -8.30 -0.03
N PRO A 103 5.21 -8.66 -1.32
CA PRO A 103 4.04 -8.96 -2.15
C PRO A 103 3.21 -10.11 -1.55
N GLY A 104 1.94 -9.84 -1.24
CA GLY A 104 0.99 -10.84 -0.74
C GLY A 104 0.20 -11.48 -1.88
N TYR A 105 -0.48 -10.65 -2.67
CA TYR A 105 -1.30 -11.08 -3.80
C TYR A 105 -1.42 -9.97 -4.86
N VAL A 106 -1.92 -10.33 -6.04
CA VAL A 106 -2.32 -9.39 -7.08
C VAL A 106 -3.85 -9.29 -7.09
N ALA A 107 -4.39 -8.11 -6.82
CA ALA A 107 -5.80 -7.81 -6.92
C ALA A 107 -6.18 -7.57 -8.39
N VAL A 108 -7.11 -8.37 -8.93
CA VAL A 108 -7.58 -8.24 -10.31
C VAL A 108 -9.09 -8.08 -10.32
N THR A 109 -9.60 -7.03 -10.96
CA THR A 109 -11.04 -6.78 -11.02
C THR A 109 -11.69 -7.53 -12.17
N ALA A 110 -12.86 -8.11 -11.93
CA ALA A 110 -13.72 -8.69 -12.93
C ALA A 110 -15.08 -7.98 -12.94
N HIS A 111 -15.58 -7.67 -14.13
CA HIS A 111 -16.84 -6.95 -14.35
C HIS A 111 -17.86 -7.86 -15.01
N ALA A 112 -19.08 -7.84 -14.50
CA ALA A 112 -20.23 -8.44 -15.15
C ALA A 112 -20.86 -7.49 -16.17
N GLY A 113 -21.54 -8.05 -17.17
CA GLY A 113 -22.26 -7.27 -18.18
C GLY A 113 -23.38 -6.37 -17.64
N ASP A 114 -23.81 -6.58 -16.39
CA ASP A 114 -24.80 -5.78 -15.67
C ASP A 114 -24.19 -4.60 -14.89
N GLY A 115 -22.87 -4.38 -15.00
CA GLY A 115 -22.14 -3.30 -14.35
C GLY A 115 -21.65 -3.62 -12.93
N ARG A 116 -21.98 -4.78 -12.37
CA ARG A 116 -21.40 -5.22 -11.09
C ARG A 116 -19.95 -5.64 -11.27
N ALA A 117 -19.15 -5.45 -10.22
CA ALA A 117 -17.73 -5.80 -10.22
C ALA A 117 -17.34 -6.58 -8.97
N VAL A 118 -16.32 -7.41 -9.09
CA VAL A 118 -15.70 -8.15 -7.98
C VAL A 118 -14.19 -8.12 -8.13
N THR A 119 -13.48 -8.04 -7.01
CA THR A 119 -12.01 -8.16 -6.98
C THR A 119 -11.63 -9.60 -6.63
N LEU A 120 -10.84 -10.22 -7.50
CA LEU A 120 -10.20 -11.50 -7.25
C LEU A 120 -8.84 -11.26 -6.59
N GLN A 121 -8.57 -12.00 -5.52
CA GLN A 121 -7.22 -12.10 -4.96
C GLN A 121 -6.47 -13.21 -5.70
N VAL A 122 -5.39 -12.87 -6.39
CA VAL A 122 -4.53 -13.86 -7.04
C VAL A 122 -3.25 -14.01 -6.25
N ALA A 123 -3.12 -15.13 -5.55
CA ALA A 123 -1.99 -15.42 -4.66
C ALA A 123 -1.09 -16.53 -5.22
N ARG A 124 0.18 -16.53 -4.80
CA ARG A 124 1.11 -17.61 -5.11
C ARG A 124 0.90 -18.74 -4.12
N VAL A 125 0.46 -19.89 -4.60
CA VAL A 125 0.15 -21.07 -3.77
C VAL A 125 1.01 -22.26 -4.15
N VAL A 126 1.27 -23.13 -3.17
CA VAL A 126 1.85 -24.46 -3.40
C VAL A 126 0.69 -25.45 -3.54
N PRO A 127 0.55 -26.17 -4.67
CA PRO A 127 -0.52 -27.15 -4.85
C PRO A 127 -0.42 -28.29 -3.84
N ALA A 128 -1.55 -28.72 -3.28
CA ALA A 128 -1.62 -29.81 -2.30
C ALA A 128 -1.11 -31.17 -2.86
N GLY A 129 -1.18 -31.38 -4.18
CA GLY A 129 -0.70 -32.59 -4.86
C GLY A 129 0.79 -32.59 -5.19
N GLY A 130 1.56 -31.63 -4.67
CA GLY A 130 2.95 -31.42 -5.05
C GLY A 130 3.10 -30.57 -6.31
N GLY A 131 4.32 -30.08 -6.53
CA GLY A 131 4.66 -29.16 -7.62
C GLY A 131 5.16 -27.81 -7.13
N GLY A 132 5.66 -27.00 -8.06
CA GLY A 132 6.18 -25.67 -7.78
C GLY A 132 5.07 -24.67 -7.42
N PRO A 133 5.42 -23.56 -6.73
CA PRO A 133 4.48 -22.48 -6.46
C PRO A 133 3.91 -21.89 -7.76
N ARG A 134 2.59 -21.65 -7.79
CA ARG A 134 1.90 -21.07 -8.95
C ARG A 134 0.90 -20.00 -8.52
N TRP A 135 0.63 -19.03 -9.41
CA TRP A 135 -0.42 -18.04 -9.19
C TRP A 135 -1.80 -18.66 -9.39
N THR A 136 -2.73 -18.40 -8.46
CA THR A 136 -4.12 -18.82 -8.56
C THR A 136 -5.04 -17.81 -7.90
N ALA A 137 -6.27 -17.69 -8.39
CA ALA A 137 -7.31 -16.98 -7.65
C ALA A 137 -7.65 -17.78 -6.38
N VAL A 138 -7.75 -17.07 -5.26
CA VAL A 138 -8.12 -17.61 -3.94
C VAL A 138 -9.35 -16.89 -3.40
N ALA A 139 -10.12 -17.57 -2.55
CA ALA A 139 -11.17 -16.91 -1.80
C ALA A 139 -10.54 -15.84 -0.89
N ALA A 140 -11.11 -14.65 -0.87
CA ALA A 140 -10.73 -13.64 0.10
C ALA A 140 -11.08 -14.17 1.50
N ALA A 141 -10.09 -14.18 2.40
CA ALA A 141 -10.26 -14.55 3.80
C ALA A 141 -10.96 -13.44 4.60
#